data_AF-A0A937CTK5-F1
#
_entry.id   AF-A0A937CTK5-F1
#
_cell.length_a   1.000
_cell.length_b   1.000
_cell.length_c   1.000
_cell.angle_alpha   90.00
_cell.angle_beta   90.00
_cell.angle_gamma   90.00
#
_symmetry.space_group_name_H-M   'P 1'
#
loop_
_entity.id
_entity.type
_entity.pdbx_description
1 polymer ?
#
loop_
_entity_poly.entity_id
_entity_poly.type
_entity_poly.pdbx_seq_one_letter_code
_entity_poly.pdbx_strand_id
1 'polypeptide(L)'
;MSIDIGAILKTAVGAATEAVKKTAPQVEDFLREIAKGHEAAIRSLAEALASGDIDEETFKDEMDDEAKTLEAELQAVAVMGKAIAQRAINAFRKALIDGITSAIKAAI
;
A
#
# COMPACT_ATOMS: atom_id res chain seq x y z
N MET A 1 5.47 -15.33 15.14
CA MET A 1 4.56 -14.20 15.42
C MET A 1 3.74 -13.94 14.17
N SER A 2 2.47 -13.53 14.30
CA SER A 2 1.63 -13.19 13.16
C SER A 2 1.79 -11.70 12.86
N ILE A 3 2.21 -11.34 11.65
CA ILE A 3 2.21 -9.95 11.19
C ILE A 3 0.76 -9.59 10.85
N ASP A 4 0.22 -8.56 11.50
CA ASP A 4 -1.14 -8.07 11.22
C ASP A 4 -1.16 -7.21 9.95
N ILE A 5 -1.16 -7.89 8.80
CA ILE A 5 -1.25 -7.26 7.48
C ILE A 5 -2.54 -6.44 7.34
N GLY A 6 -3.62 -6.84 7.98
CA GLY A 6 -4.89 -6.10 7.95
C GLY A 6 -4.76 -4.74 8.63
N ALA A 7 -4.11 -4.67 9.80
CA ALA A 7 -3.83 -3.41 10.48
C ALA A 7 -2.85 -2.51 9.69
N ILE A 8 -1.83 -3.09 9.07
CA ILE A 8 -0.87 -2.36 8.24
C ILE A 8 -1.57 -1.77 7.00
N LEU A 9 -2.37 -2.57 6.30
CA LEU A 9 -3.17 -2.12 5.15
C LEU A 9 -4.12 -1.00 5.54
N LYS A 10 -4.83 -1.15 6.66
CA LYS A 10 -5.73 -0.11 7.16
C LYS A 10 -4.98 1.22 7.42
N THR A 11 -3.77 1.13 7.96
CA THR A 11 -2.90 2.30 8.17
C THR A 11 -2.45 2.92 6.86
N ALA A 12 -2.07 2.11 5.88
CA ALA A 12 -1.67 2.56 4.55
C ALA A 12 -2.81 3.25 3.78
N VAL A 13 -4.02 2.68 3.81
CA VAL A 13 -5.22 3.32 3.27
C VAL A 13 -5.48 4.66 3.96
N GLY A 14 -5.38 4.70 5.29
CA GLY A 14 -5.54 5.95 6.04
C GLY A 14 -4.55 7.04 5.62
N ALA A 15 -3.28 6.68 5.42
CA ALA A 15 -2.25 7.60 4.93
C ALA A 15 -2.56 8.13 3.52
N ALA A 16 -3.03 7.25 2.62
CA ALA A 16 -3.44 7.62 1.27
C ALA A 16 -4.63 8.58 1.29
N THR A 17 -5.66 8.27 2.08
CA THR A 17 -6.86 9.09 2.23
C THR A 17 -6.50 10.47 2.78
N GLU A 18 -5.71 10.57 3.84
CA GLU A 18 -5.31 11.86 4.40
C GLU A 18 -4.48 12.69 3.41
N ALA A 19 -3.66 12.06 2.55
CA ALA A 19 -2.89 12.74 1.52
C ALA A 19 -3.75 13.43 0.45
N VAL A 20 -4.98 12.94 0.22
CA VAL A 20 -5.89 13.47 -0.81
C VAL A 20 -7.18 14.08 -0.26
N LYS A 21 -7.42 14.00 1.05
CA LYS A 21 -8.67 14.40 1.72
C LYS A 21 -9.16 15.81 1.38
N LYS A 22 -8.24 16.76 1.23
CA LYS A 22 -8.57 18.16 0.88
C LYS A 22 -8.96 18.35 -0.58
N THR A 23 -8.51 17.46 -1.46
CA THR A 23 -8.66 17.61 -2.92
C THR A 23 -9.65 16.63 -3.53
N ALA A 24 -9.83 15.45 -2.93
CA ALA A 24 -10.68 14.39 -3.45
C ALA A 24 -11.20 13.47 -2.31
N PRO A 25 -12.00 13.98 -1.35
CA PRO A 25 -12.51 13.20 -0.22
C PRO A 25 -13.32 11.96 -0.64
N GLN A 26 -13.97 11.99 -1.81
CA GLN A 26 -14.75 10.89 -2.39
C GLN A 26 -13.89 9.70 -2.87
N VAL A 27 -12.56 9.81 -2.82
CA VAL A 27 -11.63 8.76 -3.27
C VAL A 27 -11.37 7.72 -2.17
N GLU A 28 -11.80 7.98 -0.94
CA GLU A 28 -11.60 7.07 0.19
C GLU A 28 -12.17 5.67 -0.08
N ASP A 29 -13.39 5.57 -0.61
CA ASP A 29 -14.03 4.28 -0.91
C ASP A 29 -13.25 3.52 -1.99
N PHE A 30 -12.80 4.22 -3.03
CA PHE A 30 -11.97 3.63 -4.08
C PHE A 30 -10.63 3.13 -3.53
N LEU A 31 -9.97 3.91 -2.67
CA LEU A 31 -8.72 3.49 -2.03
C LEU A 31 -8.91 2.23 -1.16
N ARG A 32 -10.06 2.13 -0.48
CA ARG A 32 -10.41 0.94 0.33
C ARG A 32 -10.66 -0.28 -0.54
N GLU A 33 -11.40 -0.13 -1.63
CA GLU A 33 -11.70 -1.23 -2.57
C GLU A 33 -10.44 -1.74 -3.26
N ILE A 34 -9.64 -0.81 -3.79
CA ILE A 34 -8.37 -1.10 -4.45
C ILE A 34 -7.42 -1.80 -3.47
N ALA A 35 -7.20 -1.25 -2.27
CA ALA A 35 -6.31 -1.89 -1.28
C ALA A 35 -6.80 -3.27 -0.85
N LYS A 36 -8.11 -3.51 -0.83
CA LYS A 36 -8.69 -4.83 -0.54
C LYS A 36 -8.48 -5.82 -1.69
N GLY A 37 -8.57 -5.37 -2.95
CA GLY A 37 -8.27 -6.18 -4.12
C GLY A 37 -6.83 -6.68 -4.13
N HIS A 38 -5.91 -5.86 -3.63
CA HIS A 38 -4.47 -6.12 -3.58
C HIS A 38 -3.98 -6.75 -2.25
N GLU A 39 -4.86 -6.95 -1.27
CA GLU A 39 -4.48 -7.47 0.05
C GLU A 39 -3.76 -8.83 -0.03
N ALA A 40 -4.22 -9.73 -0.89
CA ALA A 40 -3.63 -11.06 -1.03
C ALA A 40 -2.19 -11.00 -1.58
N ALA A 41 -1.95 -10.14 -2.57
CA ALA A 41 -0.62 -9.95 -3.16
C ALA A 41 0.33 -9.34 -2.13
N ILE A 42 -0.09 -8.27 -1.46
CA ILE A 42 0.66 -7.60 -0.40
C ILE A 42 1.00 -8.57 0.75
N ARG A 43 0.04 -9.40 1.14
CA ARG A 43 0.24 -10.44 2.15
C ARG A 43 1.29 -11.45 1.71
N SER A 44 1.20 -11.94 0.47
CA SER A 44 2.18 -12.89 -0.06
C SER A 44 3.60 -12.31 -0.09
N LEU A 45 3.76 -11.03 -0.47
CA LEU A 45 5.06 -10.36 -0.47
C LEU A 45 5.61 -10.19 0.95
N ALA A 46 4.76 -9.83 1.91
CA ALA A 46 5.15 -9.70 3.30
C ALA A 46 5.57 -11.06 3.91
N GLU A 47 4.85 -12.13 3.57
CA GLU A 47 5.18 -13.50 4.00
C GLU A 47 6.51 -13.96 3.40
N ALA A 48 6.75 -13.72 2.12
CA ALA A 48 8.01 -14.05 1.45
C ALA A 48 9.21 -13.28 2.04
N LEU A 49 9.02 -12.01 2.41
CA LEU A 49 10.06 -11.25 3.10
C LEU A 49 10.29 -11.80 4.53
N ALA A 50 9.22 -12.17 5.23
CA ALA A 50 9.31 -12.69 6.59
C ALA A 50 9.95 -14.09 6.66
N SER A 51 9.76 -14.94 5.64
CA SER A 51 10.42 -16.24 5.51
C SER A 51 11.88 -16.14 5.03
N GLY A 52 12.27 -14.98 4.48
CA GLY A 52 13.57 -14.78 3.84
C GLY A 52 13.64 -15.36 2.43
N ASP A 53 12.50 -15.70 1.82
CA ASP A 53 12.42 -16.13 0.42
C ASP A 53 12.80 -15.00 -0.55
N ILE A 54 12.56 -13.75 -0.13
CA ILE A 54 13.03 -12.53 -0.80
C ILE A 54 13.75 -11.62 0.20
N ASP A 55 14.69 -10.81 -0.29
CA ASP A 55 15.35 -9.79 0.52
C ASP A 55 14.55 -8.47 0.55
N GLU A 56 15.00 -7.53 1.40
CA GLU A 56 14.32 -6.23 1.57
C GLU A 56 14.37 -5.38 0.29
N GLU A 57 15.36 -5.56 -0.58
CA GLU A 57 15.49 -4.85 -1.85
C GLU A 57 14.45 -5.36 -2.85
N THR A 58 14.39 -6.68 -3.05
CA THR A 58 13.40 -7.36 -3.88
C THR A 58 11.98 -7.04 -3.41
N PHE A 59 11.72 -7.09 -2.10
CA PHE A 59 10.42 -6.71 -1.56
C PHE A 59 10.02 -5.27 -1.91
N LYS A 60 10.97 -4.32 -1.85
CA LYS A 60 10.70 -2.92 -2.21
C LYS A 60 10.38 -2.79 -3.69
N ASP A 61 11.11 -3.48 -4.55
CA ASP A 61 10.88 -3.46 -5.99
C ASP A 61 9.50 -4.03 -6.35
N GLU A 62 9.09 -5.14 -5.75
CA GLU A 62 7.75 -5.71 -5.94
C GLU A 62 6.64 -4.76 -5.42
N MET A 63 6.88 -4.11 -4.28
CA MET A 63 5.99 -3.07 -3.75
C MET A 63 5.91 -1.84 -4.66
N ASP A 64 6.95 -1.52 -5.44
CA ASP A 64 6.96 -0.44 -6.42
C ASP A 64 6.09 -0.76 -7.62
N ASP A 65 6.15 -2.00 -8.08
CA ASP A 65 5.32 -2.47 -9.18
C ASP A 65 3.85 -2.59 -8.77
N GLU A 66 3.57 -3.04 -7.55
CA GLU A 66 2.24 -2.99 -6.97
C GLU A 66 1.73 -1.54 -6.86
N ALA A 67 2.57 -0.62 -6.41
CA ALA A 67 2.23 0.80 -6.35
C ALA A 67 1.91 1.40 -7.74
N LYS A 68 2.65 1.05 -8.79
CA LYS A 68 2.34 1.51 -10.16
C LYS A 68 0.99 0.99 -10.64
N THR A 69 0.65 -0.26 -10.31
CA THR A 69 -0.64 -0.87 -10.65
C THR A 69 -1.78 -0.13 -9.95
N LEU A 70 -1.66 0.07 -8.64
CA LEU A 70 -2.58 0.86 -7.83
C LEU A 70 -2.71 2.31 -8.33
N GLU A 71 -1.62 2.94 -8.77
CA GLU A 71 -1.64 4.28 -9.39
C GLU A 71 -2.50 4.29 -10.66
N ALA A 72 -2.35 3.28 -11.52
CA ALA A 72 -3.13 3.17 -12.75
C ALA A 72 -4.63 2.97 -12.47
N GLU A 73 -4.97 2.13 -11.50
CA GLU A 73 -6.37 1.94 -11.07
C GLU A 73 -6.96 3.22 -10.48
N LEU A 74 -6.19 3.93 -9.66
CA LEU A 74 -6.59 5.20 -9.09
C LEU A 74 -6.76 6.30 -10.16
N GLN A 75 -5.91 6.32 -11.18
CA GLN A 75 -6.07 7.24 -12.33
C GLN A 75 -7.30 6.91 -13.18
N ALA A 76 -7.72 5.64 -13.22
CA ALA A 76 -8.94 5.24 -13.91
C ALA A 76 -10.21 5.76 -13.22
N VAL A 77 -10.13 6.13 -11.94
CA VAL A 77 -11.19 6.87 -11.25
C VAL A 77 -11.28 8.26 -11.88
N ALA A 78 -12.35 8.52 -12.65
CA ALA A 78 -12.52 9.73 -13.49
C ALA A 78 -12.34 11.08 -12.77
N VAL A 79 -12.33 11.09 -11.43
CA VAL A 79 -12.18 12.28 -10.59
C VAL A 79 -10.74 12.51 -10.12
N MET A 80 -9.85 11.54 -10.33
CA MET A 80 -8.47 11.57 -9.88
C MET A 80 -7.55 12.10 -10.97
N GLY A 81 -7.16 13.37 -10.86
CA GLY A 81 -6.03 13.89 -11.64
C GLY A 81 -4.73 13.16 -11.28
N LYS A 82 -3.83 12.98 -12.25
CA LYS A 82 -2.53 12.29 -12.07
C LYS A 82 -1.79 12.68 -10.78
N ALA A 83 -1.72 13.99 -10.48
CA ALA A 83 -1.02 14.48 -9.28
C ALA A 83 -1.69 14.04 -7.96
N ILE A 84 -3.01 13.85 -7.94
CA ILE A 84 -3.76 13.36 -6.77
C ILE A 84 -3.51 11.86 -6.59
N ALA A 85 -3.59 11.09 -7.69
CA ALA A 85 -3.27 9.66 -7.67
C ALA A 85 -1.85 9.40 -7.15
N GLN A 86 -0.88 10.16 -7.66
CA GLN A 86 0.52 10.08 -7.21
C GLN A 86 0.70 10.39 -5.72
N ARG A 87 -0.02 11.39 -5.20
CA ARG A 87 0.04 11.70 -3.76
C ARG A 87 -0.54 10.58 -2.91
N ALA A 88 -1.70 10.06 -3.29
CA ALA A 88 -2.32 8.95 -2.59
C ALA A 88 -1.40 7.74 -2.55
N ILE A 89 -0.89 7.33 -3.72
CA ILE A 89 -0.13 6.09 -3.83
C ILE A 89 1.24 6.17 -3.18
N ASN A 90 1.91 7.32 -3.23
CA ASN A 90 3.17 7.52 -2.52
C ASN A 90 2.99 7.41 -0.99
N ALA A 91 1.89 7.97 -0.47
CA ALA A 91 1.56 7.88 0.96
C ALA A 91 1.20 6.44 1.36
N PHE A 92 0.38 5.76 0.54
CA PHE A 92 0.02 4.36 0.70
C PHE A 92 1.28 3.47 0.74
N ARG A 93 2.09 3.52 -0.32
CA ARG A 93 3.32 2.72 -0.49
C ARG A 93 4.25 2.90 0.68
N LYS A 94 4.52 4.15 1.08
CA LYS A 94 5.42 4.45 2.20
C LYS A 94 4.94 3.81 3.50
N ALA A 95 3.66 4.01 3.84
CA ALA A 95 3.08 3.44 5.06
C ALA A 95 3.12 1.90 5.05
N LEU A 96 2.97 1.29 3.89
CA LEU A 96 2.95 -0.16 3.75
C LEU A 96 4.34 -0.79 3.88
N ILE A 97 5.34 -0.24 3.18
CA ILE A 97 6.74 -0.68 3.31
C ILE A 97 7.23 -0.47 4.74
N ASP A 98 7.01 0.72 5.32
CA ASP A 98 7.43 1.02 6.69
C ASP A 98 6.74 0.07 7.70
N GLY A 99 5.44 -0.18 7.51
CA GLY A 99 4.65 -1.05 8.38
C GLY A 99 5.15 -2.50 8.36
N ILE A 100 5.35 -3.07 7.17
CA ILE A 100 5.81 -4.45 7.01
C ILE A 100 7.24 -4.61 7.53
N THR A 101 8.17 -3.76 7.08
CA THR A 101 9.58 -3.85 7.48
C THR A 101 9.76 -3.65 8.98
N SER A 102 8.99 -2.75 9.60
CA SER A 102 9.02 -2.57 11.06
C SER A 102 8.42 -3.76 11.81
N ALA A 103 7.30 -4.32 11.32
CA ALA A 103 6.68 -5.47 11.94
C ALA A 103 7.58 -6.72 11.88
N ILE A 104 8.28 -6.93 10.77
CA ILE A 104 9.25 -8.01 10.61
C ILE A 104 10.44 -7.80 11.55
N LYS A 105 11.02 -6.60 11.59
CA LYS A 105 12.14 -6.28 12.50
C LYS A 105 11.79 -6.47 13.97
N ALA A 106 10.55 -6.19 14.36
CA ALA A 106 10.08 -6.40 15.73
C ALA A 106 9.79 -7.89 16.06
N ALA A 107 9.68 -8.75 15.04
CA ALA A 107 9.37 -10.16 15.17
C ALA A 107 10.61 -11.08 15.14
N ILE A 108 11.78 -10.54 14.82
CA ILE A 108 13.10 -11.20 14.83
C ILE A 108 13.80 -10.89 16.15
#